data_AF-A0A7S3SL21-F1
#
_entry.id   AF-A0A7S3SL21-F1
#
_cell.length_a   1.000
_cell.length_b   1.000
_cell.length_c   1.000
_cell.angle_alpha   90.00
_cell.angle_beta   90.00
_cell.angle_gamma   90.00
#
_symmetry.space_group_name_H-M   'P 1'
#
loop_
_entity.id
_entity.type
_entity.pdbx_description
1 polymer ?
#
loop_
_entity_poly.entity_id
_entity_poly.type
_entity_poly.pdbx_seq_one_letter_code
_entity_poly.pdbx_strand_id
1 'polypeptide(L)'
;DRDMRRSPTAPRPAPPCPAPPLSRRSPSTAALSFKRRTGAMPLHPPHSKARDDEVIAATCDVALNASDPFGDGDQTKVCPHGNELEQLWARGGDLNPWQPHRRSDYSPFFVACAIGDADEVEACLATADDLPKLIERRESNLRYAPLHVAVAGSRMEAGLPTGSPANSTPQPLGAKANHYKVAKALLDAGCRVDPRDIVGNSPLMLACGTQSSHASVEIGRLLGQRGASLRHVNRFGYPLLYPAATAPDGMGNE
;
A
#
# COMPACT_ATOMS: atom_id res chain seq x y z
N ASP A 1 20.60 35.21 59.96
CA ASP A 1 20.58 33.87 59.35
C ASP A 1 19.64 33.79 58.16
N ARG A 2 20.19 33.58 56.97
CA ARG A 2 19.46 33.45 55.71
C ARG A 2 19.93 32.15 55.06
N ASP A 3 19.12 31.10 55.17
CA ASP A 3 19.33 29.80 54.54
C ASP A 3 19.25 29.91 53.02
N MET A 4 20.38 29.76 52.33
CA MET A 4 20.44 29.56 50.87
C MET A 4 20.50 28.06 50.56
N ARG A 5 19.37 27.49 50.13
CA ARG A 5 19.33 26.16 49.50
C ARG A 5 20.03 26.23 48.13
N ARG A 6 21.11 25.47 47.96
CA ARG A 6 21.79 25.26 46.67
C ARG A 6 21.08 24.14 45.89
N SER A 7 20.66 24.43 44.67
CA SER A 7 20.15 23.45 43.69
C SER A 7 21.31 22.64 43.08
N PRO A 8 21.15 21.34 42.77
CA PRO A 8 22.22 20.57 42.12
C PRO A 8 22.29 20.85 40.62
N THR A 9 23.51 21.12 40.14
CA THR A 9 23.86 21.34 38.72
C THR A 9 23.80 20.04 37.91
N ALA A 10 23.12 20.05 36.76
CA ALA A 10 23.08 18.93 35.81
C ALA A 10 24.44 18.69 35.12
N PRO A 11 24.81 17.44 34.79
CA PRO A 11 26.09 17.13 34.15
C PRO A 11 26.10 17.53 32.66
N ARG A 12 27.26 17.99 32.19
CA ARG A 12 27.53 18.36 30.77
C ARG A 12 27.52 17.12 29.86
N PRO A 13 27.03 17.23 28.60
CA PRO A 13 27.10 16.14 27.64
C PRO A 13 28.54 15.90 27.15
N ALA A 14 28.88 14.62 26.95
CA ALA A 14 30.18 14.17 26.46
C ALA A 14 30.43 14.55 24.98
N PRO A 15 31.69 14.75 24.56
CA PRO A 15 32.01 15.09 23.17
C PRO A 15 31.80 13.90 22.22
N PRO A 16 31.44 14.14 20.94
CA PRO A 16 31.22 13.07 19.97
C PRO A 16 32.53 12.37 19.57
N CYS A 17 32.47 11.04 19.46
CA CYS A 17 33.57 10.17 19.05
C CYS A 17 34.02 10.41 17.59
N PRO A 18 35.30 10.19 17.26
CA PRO A 18 35.83 10.38 15.91
C PRO A 18 35.36 9.27 14.95
N ALA A 19 35.10 9.64 13.69
CA ALA A 19 34.64 8.73 12.65
C ALA A 19 35.73 7.70 12.25
N PRO A 20 35.37 6.43 11.99
CA PRO A 20 36.33 5.40 11.56
C PRO A 20 36.70 5.55 10.07
N PRO A 21 37.87 5.03 9.65
CA PRO A 21 38.39 5.25 8.30
C PRO A 21 37.62 4.44 7.24
N LEU A 22 37.39 5.07 6.09
CA LEU A 22 36.73 4.48 4.93
C LEU A 22 37.58 3.36 4.31
N SER A 23 37.22 2.11 4.60
CA SER A 23 37.78 0.92 3.94
C SER A 23 37.06 0.68 2.61
N ARG A 24 37.80 0.81 1.49
CA ARG A 24 37.34 0.42 0.15
C ARG A 24 37.10 -1.09 0.11
N ARG A 25 35.84 -1.53 0.11
CA ARG A 25 35.45 -2.90 -0.26
C ARG A 25 34.58 -2.90 -1.51
N SER A 26 34.87 -3.88 -2.37
CA SER A 26 34.36 -4.08 -3.72
C SER A 26 32.86 -4.41 -3.76
N PRO A 27 32.17 -4.11 -4.87
CA PRO A 27 30.73 -4.28 -4.99
C PRO A 27 30.40 -5.73 -5.35
N SER A 28 30.31 -6.62 -4.36
CA SER A 28 29.83 -7.97 -4.60
C SER A 28 29.47 -8.64 -3.28
N THR A 29 28.17 -8.64 -2.94
CA THR A 29 27.42 -9.58 -2.08
C THR A 29 26.20 -8.92 -1.42
N ALA A 30 26.25 -7.62 -1.11
CA ALA A 30 25.13 -6.89 -0.48
C ALA A 30 23.93 -6.62 -1.42
N ALA A 31 24.16 -6.57 -2.74
CA ALA A 31 23.08 -6.43 -3.73
C ALA A 31 22.19 -7.69 -3.86
N LEU A 32 22.64 -8.84 -3.35
CA LEU A 32 21.94 -10.13 -3.44
C LEU A 32 21.12 -10.48 -2.19
N SER A 33 21.36 -9.82 -1.05
CA SER A 33 20.63 -10.06 0.20
C SER A 33 19.31 -9.30 0.26
N PHE A 34 19.23 -8.09 -0.31
CA PHE A 34 17.99 -7.31 -0.33
C PHE A 34 17.01 -7.76 -1.42
N LYS A 35 17.53 -8.19 -2.58
CA LYS A 35 16.73 -8.89 -3.61
C LYS A 35 16.03 -10.14 -3.08
N ARG A 36 16.51 -10.73 -1.97
CA ARG A 36 15.93 -11.93 -1.36
C ARG A 36 14.86 -11.63 -0.30
N ARG A 37 14.88 -10.43 0.31
CA ARG A 37 13.96 -10.06 1.40
C ARG A 37 12.74 -9.26 0.92
N THR A 38 12.87 -8.56 -0.20
CA THR A 38 11.76 -7.84 -0.87
C THR A 38 11.75 -7.99 -2.40
N GLY A 39 12.85 -8.49 -3.00
CA GLY A 39 13.02 -8.62 -4.46
C GLY A 39 12.48 -9.90 -5.08
N ALA A 40 11.69 -10.65 -4.33
CA ALA A 40 10.58 -11.42 -4.86
C ALA A 40 9.46 -11.19 -3.85
N MET A 41 8.38 -10.50 -4.23
CA MET A 41 7.13 -11.15 -3.87
C MET A 41 7.10 -12.37 -4.78
N PRO A 42 7.20 -13.59 -4.25
CA PRO A 42 6.50 -14.66 -4.93
C PRO A 42 5.06 -14.15 -5.08
N LEU A 43 4.46 -14.36 -6.24
CA LEU A 43 3.02 -14.54 -6.25
C LEU A 43 2.76 -15.67 -5.26
N HIS A 44 2.43 -15.31 -4.02
CA HIS A 44 2.02 -16.17 -2.92
C HIS A 44 2.96 -17.36 -2.60
N PRO A 45 3.67 -17.38 -1.45
CA PRO A 45 3.59 -18.62 -0.69
C PRO A 45 2.09 -18.86 -0.41
N PRO A 46 1.53 -20.04 -0.71
CA PRO A 46 0.13 -20.31 -0.44
C PRO A 46 -0.11 -20.16 1.06
N HIS A 47 -0.90 -19.16 1.43
CA HIS A 47 -1.44 -19.02 2.76
C HIS A 47 -2.95 -19.19 2.68
N SER A 48 -3.52 -19.86 3.67
CA SER A 48 -4.96 -20.08 3.70
C SER A 48 -5.68 -18.77 4.01
N LYS A 49 -6.90 -18.62 3.48
CA LYS A 49 -7.85 -17.57 3.86
C LYS A 49 -7.88 -17.36 5.39
N ALA A 50 -7.85 -18.46 6.14
CA ALA A 50 -7.84 -18.45 7.60
C ALA A 50 -6.65 -17.69 8.21
N ARG A 51 -5.43 -17.82 7.65
CA ARG A 51 -4.27 -17.09 8.17
C ARG A 51 -4.35 -15.60 7.86
N ASP A 52 -4.83 -15.22 6.68
CA ASP A 52 -5.02 -13.80 6.36
C ASP A 52 -6.12 -13.19 7.23
N ASP A 53 -7.23 -13.91 7.44
CA ASP A 53 -8.31 -13.47 8.33
C ASP A 53 -7.82 -13.32 9.80
N GLU A 54 -6.96 -14.23 10.27
CA GLU A 54 -6.34 -14.14 11.60
C GLU A 54 -5.46 -12.89 11.74
N VAL A 55 -4.59 -12.62 10.76
CA VAL A 55 -3.72 -11.43 10.80
C VAL A 55 -4.54 -10.15 10.62
N ILE A 56 -5.59 -10.15 9.80
CA ILE A 56 -6.53 -9.03 9.68
C ILE A 56 -7.19 -8.76 11.04
N ALA A 57 -7.69 -9.79 11.72
CA ALA A 57 -8.29 -9.63 13.04
C ALA A 57 -7.30 -9.11 14.09
N ALA A 58 -6.00 -9.43 13.95
CA ALA A 58 -4.95 -8.99 14.85
C ALA A 58 -4.42 -7.57 14.56
N THR A 59 -4.49 -7.10 13.31
CA THR A 59 -3.79 -5.88 12.88
C THR A 59 -4.70 -4.77 12.34
N CYS A 60 -5.94 -5.08 11.96
CA CYS A 60 -6.92 -4.13 11.44
C CYS A 60 -8.05 -3.90 12.44
N ASP A 61 -8.55 -2.66 12.51
CA ASP A 61 -9.79 -2.35 13.21
C ASP A 61 -11.01 -2.75 12.35
N VAL A 62 -11.35 -4.04 12.39
CA VAL A 62 -12.45 -4.61 11.60
C VAL A 62 -13.81 -4.02 11.98
N ALA A 63 -13.99 -3.60 13.23
CA ALA A 63 -15.23 -2.97 13.69
C ALA A 63 -15.37 -1.57 13.10
N LEU A 64 -14.29 -0.79 13.06
CA LEU A 64 -14.26 0.50 12.39
C LEU A 64 -14.45 0.36 10.88
N ASN A 65 -13.84 -0.65 10.25
CA ASN A 65 -14.04 -0.93 8.82
C ASN A 65 -15.53 -1.17 8.49
N ALA A 66 -16.24 -1.90 9.35
CA ALA A 66 -17.66 -2.19 9.15
C ALA A 66 -18.57 -0.97 9.41
N SER A 67 -18.23 -0.11 10.39
CA SER A 67 -19.06 1.03 10.81
C SER A 67 -18.78 2.32 10.05
N ASP A 68 -17.54 2.56 9.62
CA ASP A 68 -17.12 3.66 8.75
C ASP A 68 -16.24 3.12 7.62
N PRO A 69 -16.84 2.75 6.47
CA PRO A 69 -16.11 2.25 5.31
C PRO A 69 -15.56 3.37 4.42
N PHE A 70 -15.63 4.66 4.79
CA PHE A 70 -15.25 5.77 3.90
C PHE A 70 -13.95 6.46 4.35
N GLY A 71 -13.75 6.58 5.66
CA GLY A 71 -12.57 7.26 6.23
C GLY A 71 -11.23 6.56 5.96
N ASP A 72 -10.13 7.26 6.25
CA ASP A 72 -8.80 6.63 6.24
C ASP A 72 -8.55 5.76 7.50
N GLY A 73 -9.43 5.82 8.51
CA GLY A 73 -9.25 5.13 9.78
C GLY A 73 -8.13 5.72 10.64
N ASP A 74 -7.57 4.93 11.55
CA ASP A 74 -6.42 5.33 12.36
C ASP A 74 -5.14 5.42 11.51
N GLN A 75 -4.57 6.62 11.47
CA GLN A 75 -3.37 6.95 10.71
C GLN A 75 -2.19 7.29 11.62
N THR A 76 -2.28 6.91 12.90
CA THR A 76 -1.20 7.05 13.88
C THR A 76 0.01 6.25 13.41
N LYS A 77 1.19 6.86 13.53
CA LYS A 77 2.47 6.26 13.16
C LYS A 77 2.66 4.96 13.95
N VAL A 78 2.95 3.88 13.25
CA VAL A 78 3.29 2.59 13.86
C VAL A 78 4.80 2.48 14.04
N CYS A 79 5.24 1.71 15.02
CA CYS A 79 6.66 1.46 15.23
C CYS A 79 7.28 0.89 13.94
N PRO A 80 8.58 1.16 13.65
CA PRO A 80 9.22 0.80 12.38
C PRO A 80 9.30 -0.70 12.06
N HIS A 81 8.77 -1.55 12.94
CA HIS A 81 8.85 -3.01 12.88
C HIS A 81 7.49 -3.67 13.13
N GLY A 82 6.40 -3.06 12.65
CA GLY A 82 5.07 -3.69 12.61
C GLY A 82 5.03 -4.86 11.61
N ASN A 83 5.87 -5.88 11.84
CA ASN A 83 6.19 -6.94 10.89
C ASN A 83 4.95 -7.62 10.33
N GLU A 84 3.92 -7.84 11.16
CA GLU A 84 2.70 -8.52 10.71
C GLU A 84 1.83 -7.66 9.81
N LEU A 85 1.66 -6.37 10.12
CA LEU A 85 0.88 -5.44 9.27
C LEU A 85 1.62 -5.15 7.96
N GLU A 86 2.94 -4.95 8.01
CA GLU A 86 3.76 -4.77 6.82
C GLU A 86 3.71 -6.01 5.92
N GLN A 87 3.81 -7.21 6.50
CA GLN A 87 3.68 -8.47 5.76
C GLN A 87 2.26 -8.71 5.24
N LEU A 88 1.21 -8.35 6.00
CA LEU A 88 -0.17 -8.46 5.56
C LEU A 88 -0.40 -7.58 4.33
N TRP A 89 -0.02 -6.31 4.42
CA TRP A 89 -0.14 -5.35 3.32
C TRP A 89 0.67 -5.77 2.10
N ALA A 90 1.93 -6.19 2.30
CA ALA A 90 2.77 -6.68 1.23
C ALA A 90 2.13 -7.89 0.52
N ARG A 91 1.44 -8.78 1.23
CA ARG A 91 0.79 -9.93 0.60
C ARG A 91 -0.58 -9.60 -0.02
N GLY A 92 -1.06 -8.37 0.11
CA GLY A 92 -2.36 -7.93 -0.38
C GLY A 92 -3.53 -8.24 0.56
N GLY A 93 -3.29 -8.90 1.70
CA GLY A 93 -4.31 -9.24 2.71
C GLY A 93 -5.57 -9.84 2.12
N ASP A 94 -6.72 -9.20 2.34
CA ASP A 94 -8.00 -9.61 1.77
C ASP A 94 -8.22 -9.11 0.33
N LEU A 95 -7.48 -8.11 -0.14
CA LEU A 95 -7.55 -7.60 -1.51
C LEU A 95 -6.92 -8.59 -2.50
N ASN A 96 -7.69 -9.62 -2.87
CA ASN A 96 -7.37 -10.53 -3.96
C ASN A 96 -8.64 -10.84 -4.78
N PRO A 97 -9.01 -10.00 -5.75
CA PRO A 97 -10.23 -10.16 -6.56
C PRO A 97 -10.19 -11.41 -7.47
N TRP A 98 -9.02 -12.00 -7.72
CA TRP A 98 -8.87 -13.20 -8.56
C TRP A 98 -9.01 -14.50 -7.77
N GLN A 99 -9.06 -14.45 -6.43
CA GLN A 99 -9.47 -15.61 -5.65
C GLN A 99 -10.99 -15.74 -5.69
N PRO A 100 -11.56 -16.82 -6.24
CA PRO A 100 -13.01 -16.94 -6.42
C PRO A 100 -13.81 -16.78 -5.13
N HIS A 101 -13.22 -17.19 -4.00
CA HIS A 101 -13.85 -17.18 -2.68
C HIS A 101 -13.83 -15.79 -2.02
N ARG A 102 -13.02 -14.86 -2.51
CA ARG A 102 -12.94 -13.46 -2.07
C ARG A 102 -13.72 -12.53 -2.99
N ARG A 103 -13.91 -12.92 -4.26
CA ARG A 103 -14.63 -12.10 -5.25
C ARG A 103 -16.09 -11.83 -4.86
N SER A 104 -16.72 -12.76 -4.14
CA SER A 104 -18.08 -12.59 -3.60
C SER A 104 -18.17 -11.63 -2.42
N ASP A 105 -17.05 -11.31 -1.77
CA ASP A 105 -17.02 -10.40 -0.61
C ASP A 105 -17.10 -8.93 -1.05
N TYR A 106 -16.92 -8.67 -2.35
CA TYR A 106 -16.85 -7.34 -2.94
C TYR A 106 -18.01 -7.04 -3.88
N SER A 107 -18.38 -5.77 -3.96
CA SER A 107 -19.35 -5.26 -4.93
C SER A 107 -18.81 -5.40 -6.35
N PRO A 108 -19.70 -5.54 -7.35
CA PRO A 108 -19.30 -5.56 -8.76
C PRO A 108 -18.45 -4.36 -9.16
N PHE A 109 -18.76 -3.17 -8.65
CA PHE A 109 -18.00 -1.94 -8.90
C PHE A 109 -16.56 -2.02 -8.38
N PHE A 110 -16.38 -2.49 -7.14
CA PHE A 110 -15.05 -2.63 -6.54
C PHE A 110 -14.20 -3.66 -7.29
N VAL A 111 -14.82 -4.77 -7.71
CA VAL A 111 -14.18 -5.78 -8.56
C VAL A 111 -13.82 -5.22 -9.95
N ALA A 112 -14.72 -4.46 -10.58
CA ALA A 112 -14.49 -3.83 -11.88
C ALA A 112 -13.28 -2.88 -11.83
N CYS A 113 -13.14 -2.11 -10.74
CA CYS A 113 -11.96 -1.30 -10.50
C CYS A 113 -10.68 -2.16 -10.44
N ALA A 114 -10.75 -3.30 -9.77
CA ALA A 114 -9.62 -4.18 -9.51
C ALA A 114 -9.14 -4.96 -10.74
N ILE A 115 -10.05 -5.29 -11.67
CA ILE A 115 -9.72 -5.99 -12.92
C ILE A 115 -9.53 -5.04 -14.10
N GLY A 116 -9.79 -3.73 -13.90
CA GLY A 116 -9.61 -2.72 -14.94
C GLY A 116 -10.76 -2.69 -15.97
N ASP A 117 -11.96 -3.10 -15.58
CA ASP A 117 -13.15 -3.04 -16.45
C ASP A 117 -13.68 -1.60 -16.49
N ALA A 118 -13.18 -0.83 -17.45
CA ALA A 118 -13.49 0.59 -17.57
C ALA A 118 -14.96 0.83 -17.95
N ASP A 119 -15.55 -0.04 -18.76
CA ASP A 119 -16.92 0.14 -19.24
C ASP A 119 -17.92 -0.05 -18.10
N GLU A 120 -17.72 -1.08 -17.26
CA GLU A 120 -18.54 -1.30 -16.06
C GLU A 120 -18.37 -0.19 -15.03
N VAL A 121 -17.14 0.29 -14.83
CA VAL A 121 -16.87 1.44 -13.93
C VAL A 121 -17.58 2.68 -14.42
N GLU A 122 -17.44 3.05 -15.70
CA GLU A 122 -18.12 4.22 -16.28
C GLU A 122 -19.65 4.10 -16.18
N ALA A 123 -20.20 2.91 -16.43
CA ALA A 123 -21.64 2.65 -16.28
C ALA A 123 -22.11 2.81 -14.82
N CYS A 124 -21.38 2.25 -13.86
CA CYS A 124 -21.67 2.41 -12.43
C CYS A 124 -21.59 3.87 -12.00
N LEU A 125 -20.58 4.62 -12.42
CA LEU A 125 -20.42 6.04 -12.09
C LEU A 125 -21.57 6.89 -12.66
N ALA A 126 -22.03 6.58 -13.88
CA ALA A 126 -23.12 7.30 -14.52
C ALA A 126 -24.49 7.08 -13.87
N THR A 127 -24.67 5.94 -13.18
CA THR A 127 -25.95 5.50 -12.60
C THR A 127 -25.96 5.52 -11.07
N ALA A 128 -24.89 6.03 -10.44
CA ALA A 128 -24.73 6.02 -8.99
C ALA A 128 -25.75 6.93 -8.28
N ASP A 129 -26.57 6.34 -7.40
CA ASP A 129 -27.51 7.10 -6.54
C ASP A 129 -26.78 8.02 -5.55
N ASP A 130 -25.64 7.59 -5.02
CA ASP A 130 -24.77 8.35 -4.12
C ASP A 130 -23.32 8.21 -4.57
N LEU A 131 -22.97 8.98 -5.61
CA LEU A 131 -21.65 8.96 -6.23
C LEU A 131 -20.49 9.16 -5.22
N PRO A 132 -20.53 10.15 -4.30
CA PRO A 132 -19.48 10.31 -3.30
C PRO A 132 -19.27 9.07 -2.42
N LYS A 133 -20.34 8.38 -2.01
CA LYS A 133 -20.19 7.13 -1.26
C LYS A 133 -19.65 6.01 -2.13
N LEU A 134 -20.12 5.87 -3.38
CA LEU A 134 -19.64 4.82 -4.29
C LEU A 134 -18.12 4.89 -4.48
N ILE A 135 -17.59 6.08 -4.79
CA ILE A 135 -16.18 6.27 -5.15
C ILE A 135 -15.22 6.31 -3.96
N GLU A 136 -15.74 6.41 -2.73
CA GLU A 136 -14.94 6.40 -1.50
C GLU A 136 -15.17 5.16 -0.62
N ARG A 137 -16.09 4.26 -1.01
CA ARG A 137 -16.40 3.05 -0.23
C ARG A 137 -15.22 2.08 -0.23
N ARG A 138 -14.81 1.66 0.97
CA ARG A 138 -13.74 0.69 1.22
C ARG A 138 -14.38 -0.61 1.67
N GLU A 139 -14.21 -1.63 0.86
CA GLU A 139 -14.79 -2.94 1.13
C GLU A 139 -13.74 -3.93 1.66
N SER A 140 -12.45 -3.66 1.39
CA SER A 140 -11.33 -4.39 1.96
C SER A 140 -10.98 -3.88 3.36
N ASN A 141 -10.58 -4.79 4.25
CA ASN A 141 -10.07 -4.50 5.58
C ASN A 141 -8.71 -3.80 5.58
N LEU A 142 -8.01 -3.79 4.45
CA LEU A 142 -6.84 -2.94 4.23
C LEU A 142 -7.21 -1.49 3.93
N ARG A 143 -8.51 -1.16 3.96
CA ARG A 143 -9.04 0.18 3.70
C ARG A 143 -8.65 0.71 2.32
N TYR A 144 -8.61 -0.15 1.31
CA TYR A 144 -8.40 0.32 -0.06
C TYR A 144 -9.63 1.07 -0.58
N ALA A 145 -9.44 2.34 -0.92
CA ALA A 145 -10.41 3.08 -1.74
C ALA A 145 -10.39 2.57 -3.20
N PRO A 146 -11.46 2.75 -3.99
CA PRO A 146 -11.52 2.31 -5.39
C PRO A 146 -10.31 2.73 -6.24
N LEU A 147 -9.77 3.93 -5.99
CA LEU A 147 -8.55 4.41 -6.66
C LEU A 147 -7.30 3.58 -6.33
N HIS A 148 -7.14 3.15 -5.06
CA HIS A 148 -6.05 2.24 -4.69
C HIS A 148 -6.21 0.88 -5.39
N VAL A 149 -7.44 0.39 -5.48
CA VAL A 149 -7.77 -0.90 -6.08
C VAL A 149 -7.41 -0.92 -7.56
N ALA A 150 -7.70 0.16 -8.29
CA ALA A 150 -7.30 0.31 -9.69
C ALA A 150 -5.77 0.23 -9.86
N VAL A 151 -5.01 0.89 -8.96
CA VAL A 151 -3.55 0.84 -8.97
C VAL A 151 -3.04 -0.56 -8.61
N ALA A 152 -3.59 -1.18 -7.55
CA ALA A 152 -3.21 -2.53 -7.12
C ALA A 152 -3.47 -3.57 -8.22
N GLY A 153 -4.64 -3.50 -8.87
CA GLY A 153 -5.01 -4.31 -10.04
C GLY A 153 -3.95 -4.26 -11.13
N SER A 154 -3.54 -3.04 -11.51
CA SER A 154 -2.53 -2.83 -12.55
C SER A 154 -1.14 -3.40 -12.22
N ARG A 155 -0.81 -3.53 -10.93
CA ARG A 155 0.44 -4.14 -10.47
C ARG A 155 0.35 -5.66 -10.48
N MET A 156 -0.79 -6.19 -10.06
CA MET A 156 -1.05 -7.63 -9.98
C MET A 156 -1.16 -8.27 -11.37
N GLU A 157 -1.79 -7.59 -12.35
CA GLU A 157 -1.85 -8.04 -13.74
C GLU A 157 -0.45 -8.26 -14.35
N ALA A 158 0.48 -7.34 -14.11
CA ALA A 158 1.86 -7.46 -14.59
C ALA A 158 2.67 -8.59 -13.92
N GLY A 159 2.18 -9.09 -12.78
CA GLY A 159 2.78 -10.18 -12.04
C GLY A 159 2.23 -11.55 -12.41
N LEU A 160 1.05 -11.68 -13.02
CA LEU A 160 0.45 -13.00 -13.27
C LEU A 160 1.31 -13.81 -14.27
N PRO A 161 1.74 -15.04 -13.91
CA PRO A 161 2.43 -15.92 -14.86
C PRO A 161 1.47 -16.19 -16.02
N THR A 162 1.96 -16.08 -17.25
CA THR A 162 1.21 -16.52 -18.45
C THR A 162 0.73 -17.96 -18.23
N GLY A 163 -0.58 -18.15 -18.06
CA GLY A 163 -1.18 -19.48 -17.80
C GLY A 163 -1.53 -19.81 -16.34
N SER A 164 -1.49 -18.85 -15.41
CA SER A 164 -1.99 -19.07 -14.04
C SER A 164 -3.52 -19.32 -13.99
N PRO A 165 -4.06 -20.00 -12.97
CA PRO A 165 -5.51 -20.12 -12.73
C PRO A 165 -6.23 -18.76 -12.64
N ALA A 166 -5.54 -17.69 -12.24
CA ALA A 166 -6.04 -16.31 -12.28
C ALA A 166 -6.07 -15.71 -13.70
N ASN A 167 -5.23 -16.22 -14.61
CA ASN A 167 -5.28 -15.95 -16.05
C ASN A 167 -6.30 -16.84 -16.79
N SER A 168 -6.88 -17.83 -16.10
CA SER A 168 -7.94 -18.71 -16.60
C SER A 168 -9.27 -18.52 -15.85
N THR A 169 -9.34 -17.55 -14.94
CA THR A 169 -10.62 -16.94 -14.59
C THR A 169 -11.15 -16.32 -15.88
N PRO A 170 -12.39 -16.60 -16.29
CA PRO A 170 -12.92 -16.05 -17.52
C PRO A 170 -13.00 -14.52 -17.36
N GLN A 171 -11.94 -13.83 -17.78
CA GLN A 171 -12.06 -12.48 -18.26
C GLN A 171 -13.07 -12.56 -19.42
N PRO A 172 -14.07 -11.66 -19.50
CA PRO A 172 -14.92 -11.59 -20.68
C PRO A 172 -14.02 -11.57 -21.91
N LEU A 173 -14.20 -12.53 -22.82
CA LEU A 173 -13.42 -12.66 -24.05
C LEU A 173 -13.46 -11.29 -24.78
N GLY A 174 -12.42 -10.46 -24.64
CA GLY A 174 -12.32 -9.16 -25.32
C GLY A 174 -12.13 -7.92 -24.43
N ALA A 175 -12.30 -7.98 -23.12
CA ALA A 175 -12.03 -6.83 -22.24
C ALA A 175 -10.52 -6.68 -22.01
N LYS A 176 -9.88 -5.70 -22.67
CA LYS A 176 -8.51 -5.30 -22.29
C LYS A 176 -8.62 -4.56 -20.96
N ALA A 177 -8.08 -5.12 -19.89
CA ALA A 177 -7.94 -4.43 -18.62
C ALA A 177 -7.33 -3.04 -18.86
N ASN A 178 -8.03 -1.99 -18.44
CA ASN A 178 -7.63 -0.61 -18.66
C ASN A 178 -7.69 0.17 -17.36
N HIS A 179 -6.79 -0.21 -16.44
CA HIS A 179 -6.65 0.46 -15.14
C HIS A 179 -6.39 1.96 -15.25
N TYR A 180 -5.76 2.42 -16.35
CA TYR A 180 -5.58 3.85 -16.60
C TYR A 180 -6.93 4.56 -16.81
N LYS A 181 -7.80 4.01 -17.65
CA LYS A 181 -9.15 4.55 -17.87
C LYS A 181 -9.98 4.51 -16.58
N VAL A 182 -9.93 3.40 -15.84
CA VAL A 182 -10.60 3.30 -14.53
C VAL A 182 -10.12 4.40 -13.58
N ALA A 183 -8.80 4.54 -13.39
CA ALA A 183 -8.25 5.56 -12.50
C ALA A 183 -8.65 6.97 -12.95
N LYS A 184 -8.62 7.23 -14.26
CA LYS A 184 -9.05 8.50 -14.83
C LYS A 184 -10.54 8.77 -14.58
N ALA A 185 -11.41 7.79 -14.81
CA ALA A 185 -12.85 7.91 -14.57
C ALA A 185 -13.16 8.19 -13.10
N LEU A 186 -12.51 7.50 -12.17
CA LEU A 186 -12.64 7.75 -10.73
C LEU A 186 -12.21 9.18 -10.35
N LEU A 187 -11.07 9.63 -10.87
CA LEU A 187 -10.55 10.98 -10.63
C LEU A 187 -11.43 12.07 -11.27
N ASP A 188 -12.00 11.79 -12.44
CA ASP A 188 -12.95 12.69 -13.13
C ASP A 188 -14.30 12.75 -12.38
N ALA A 189 -14.71 11.67 -11.73
CA ALA A 189 -15.87 11.61 -10.85
C ALA A 189 -15.66 12.30 -9.48
N GLY A 190 -14.44 12.81 -9.21
CA GLY A 190 -14.14 13.60 -8.02
C GLY A 190 -13.74 12.79 -6.80
N CYS A 191 -13.22 11.56 -6.97
CA CYS A 191 -12.64 10.83 -5.85
C CYS A 191 -11.42 11.57 -5.28
N ARG A 192 -11.11 11.31 -4.01
CA ARG A 192 -9.92 11.84 -3.36
C ARG A 192 -8.68 11.37 -4.12
N VAL A 193 -7.73 12.27 -4.33
CA VAL A 193 -6.46 11.97 -5.00
C VAL A 193 -5.47 11.28 -4.06
N ASP A 194 -5.47 11.66 -2.78
CA ASP A 194 -4.62 11.09 -1.71
C ASP A 194 -5.46 10.44 -0.58
N PRO A 195 -6.34 9.47 -0.86
CA PRO A 195 -6.89 8.61 0.19
C PRO A 195 -5.74 7.78 0.79
N ARG A 196 -5.90 7.34 2.04
CA ARG A 196 -4.87 6.54 2.72
C ARG A 196 -5.40 5.16 3.07
N ASP A 197 -4.62 4.13 2.78
CA ASP A 197 -4.92 2.75 3.17
C ASP A 197 -4.54 2.49 4.65
N ILE A 198 -4.67 1.24 5.11
CA ILE A 198 -4.39 0.85 6.50
C ILE A 198 -2.94 1.10 6.93
N VAL A 199 -1.96 1.09 6.01
CA VAL A 199 -0.56 1.42 6.33
C VAL A 199 -0.24 2.89 6.08
N GLY A 200 -1.22 3.66 5.61
CA GLY A 200 -1.10 5.08 5.30
C GLY A 200 -0.46 5.36 3.94
N ASN A 201 -0.39 4.38 3.03
CA ASN A 201 0.06 4.63 1.67
C ASN A 201 -1.05 5.35 0.89
N SER A 202 -0.64 6.26 -0.01
CA SER A 202 -1.53 6.85 -1.01
C SER A 202 -1.53 6.03 -2.31
N PRO A 203 -2.50 6.23 -3.23
CA PRO A 203 -2.48 5.60 -4.54
C PRO A 203 -1.18 5.86 -5.31
N LEU A 204 -0.59 7.04 -5.15
CA LEU A 204 0.68 7.37 -5.78
C LEU A 204 1.84 6.55 -5.19
N MET A 205 1.85 6.33 -3.87
CA MET A 205 2.84 5.44 -3.23
C MET A 205 2.71 4.01 -3.74
N LEU A 206 1.49 3.53 -3.97
CA LEU A 206 1.28 2.23 -4.61
C LEU A 206 1.82 2.18 -6.03
N ALA A 207 1.58 3.21 -6.83
CA ALA A 207 1.96 3.28 -8.24
C ALA A 207 3.48 3.31 -8.44
N CYS A 208 4.22 3.94 -7.52
CA CYS A 208 5.68 4.09 -7.58
C CYS A 208 6.44 3.03 -6.77
N GLY A 209 5.76 2.05 -6.18
CA GLY A 209 6.38 1.00 -5.36
C GLY A 209 7.27 0.04 -6.17
N THR A 210 7.95 -0.87 -5.46
CA THR A 210 8.89 -1.86 -6.01
C THR A 210 8.31 -2.82 -7.06
N GLN A 211 6.99 -2.83 -7.24
CA GLN A 211 6.26 -3.68 -8.19
C GLN A 211 5.46 -2.84 -9.20
N SER A 212 5.96 -1.67 -9.55
CA SER A 212 5.34 -0.83 -10.56
C SER A 212 5.32 -1.54 -11.91
N SER A 213 4.15 -1.69 -12.52
CA SER A 213 3.97 -2.01 -13.93
C SER A 213 3.95 -0.74 -14.79
N HIS A 214 4.11 -0.88 -16.11
CA HIS A 214 3.93 0.25 -17.03
C HIS A 214 2.59 0.96 -16.82
N ALA A 215 1.49 0.20 -16.65
CA ALA A 215 0.17 0.75 -16.39
C ALA A 215 0.14 1.53 -15.06
N SER A 216 0.72 0.99 -13.98
CA SER A 216 0.78 1.67 -12.69
C SER A 216 1.59 2.97 -12.74
N VAL A 217 2.67 3.02 -13.53
CA VAL A 217 3.48 4.24 -13.70
C VAL A 217 2.70 5.33 -14.44
N GLU A 218 1.95 4.96 -15.48
CA GLU A 218 1.09 5.92 -16.18
C GLU A 218 -0.04 6.44 -15.28
N ILE A 219 -0.61 5.59 -14.41
CA ILE A 219 -1.55 6.05 -13.38
C ILE A 219 -0.83 6.97 -12.38
N GLY A 220 0.41 6.68 -11.98
CA GLY A 220 1.21 7.55 -11.12
C GLY A 220 1.43 8.94 -11.73
N ARG A 221 1.69 9.03 -13.04
CA ARG A 221 1.76 10.31 -13.77
C ARG A 221 0.44 11.06 -13.74
N LEU A 222 -0.66 10.36 -13.99
CA LEU A 222 -2.02 10.92 -13.92
C LEU A 222 -2.32 11.47 -12.52
N LEU A 223 -2.01 10.72 -11.46
CA LEU A 223 -2.17 11.16 -10.07
C LEU A 223 -1.36 12.43 -9.78
N GLY A 224 -0.11 12.49 -10.23
CA GLY A 224 0.72 13.69 -10.12
C GLY A 224 0.11 14.90 -10.83
N GLN A 225 -0.46 14.71 -12.03
CA GLN A 225 -1.18 15.77 -12.76
C GLN A 225 -2.46 16.23 -12.03
N ARG A 226 -3.10 15.34 -11.26
CA ARG A 226 -4.25 15.68 -10.41
C ARG A 226 -3.87 16.23 -9.04
N GLY A 227 -2.59 16.49 -8.79
CA GLY A 227 -2.11 17.14 -7.56
C GLY A 227 -1.85 16.18 -6.40
N ALA A 228 -1.63 14.89 -6.67
CA ALA A 228 -1.20 13.94 -5.64
C ALA A 228 0.08 14.40 -4.94
N SER A 229 0.12 14.26 -3.62
CA SER A 229 1.25 14.71 -2.80
C SER A 229 2.49 13.84 -3.00
N LEU A 230 3.57 14.46 -3.47
CA LEU A 230 4.90 13.83 -3.56
C LEU A 230 5.63 13.74 -2.22
N ARG A 231 5.10 14.40 -1.18
CA ARG A 231 5.73 14.53 0.14
C ARG A 231 5.04 13.66 1.20
N HIS A 232 4.10 12.82 0.79
CA HIS A 232 3.38 11.95 1.71
C HIS A 232 4.31 10.94 2.36
N VAL A 233 4.04 10.64 3.63
CA VAL A 233 4.78 9.66 4.43
C VAL A 233 3.76 8.74 5.08
N ASN A 234 3.96 7.43 4.95
CA ASN A 234 3.04 6.44 5.49
C ASN A 234 3.22 6.23 7.01
N ARG A 235 2.40 5.36 7.61
CA ARG A 235 2.42 5.08 9.05
C ARG A 235 3.74 4.47 9.54
N PHE A 236 4.55 3.88 8.67
CA PHE A 236 5.90 3.39 9.01
C PHE A 236 6.96 4.50 8.96
N GLY A 237 6.64 5.68 8.43
CA GLY A 237 7.60 6.75 8.21
C GLY A 237 8.29 6.70 6.84
N TYR A 238 7.82 5.85 5.91
CA TYR A 238 8.39 5.76 4.57
C TYR A 238 7.78 6.85 3.65
N PRO A 239 8.62 7.67 2.98
CA PRO A 239 8.17 8.61 1.95
C PRO A 239 7.87 7.89 0.63
N LEU A 240 7.23 8.59 -0.31
CA LEU A 240 6.92 8.11 -1.67
C LEU A 240 8.11 7.44 -2.39
N LEU A 241 9.26 8.11 -2.42
CA LEU A 241 10.51 7.56 -2.95
C LEU A 241 11.35 7.03 -1.80
N TYR A 242 11.05 5.81 -1.36
CA TYR A 242 11.90 5.09 -0.41
C TYR A 242 12.90 4.22 -1.18
N PRO A 243 14.22 4.50 -1.11
CA PRO A 243 15.21 3.61 -1.69
C PRO A 243 15.19 2.28 -0.93
N ALA A 244 14.99 1.19 -1.66
CA ALA A 244 15.16 -0.19 -1.19
C ALA A 244 16.45 -0.40 -0.36
N ALA A 245 17.50 0.41 -0.57
CA ALA A 245 18.80 0.27 0.08
C ALA A 245 18.94 0.95 1.46
N THR A 246 17.93 1.64 1.99
CA THR A 246 18.05 2.37 3.29
C THR A 246 17.26 1.76 4.43
N ALA A 247 16.76 0.52 4.31
CA ALA A 247 16.43 -0.24 5.51
C ALA A 247 17.71 -0.29 6.36
N PRO A 248 17.75 0.31 7.56
CA PRO A 248 18.97 0.30 8.36
C PRO A 248 19.30 -1.16 8.67
N ASP A 249 20.36 -1.67 8.04
CA ASP A 249 21.01 -2.90 8.44
C ASP A 249 21.49 -2.68 9.89
N GLY A 250 20.69 -3.13 10.85
CA GLY A 250 21.04 -3.15 12.26
C GLY A 250 21.25 -1.77 12.90
N MET A 251 20.18 -1.18 13.41
CA MET A 251 20.31 -0.46 14.68
C MET A 251 20.30 -1.54 15.77
N GLY A 252 21.51 -2.01 16.11
CA GLY A 252 21.72 -2.87 17.25
C GLY A 252 21.19 -2.21 18.52
N ASN A 253 20.73 -3.06 19.43
CA ASN A 253 20.37 -2.74 20.81
C ASN A 253 21.28 -1.67 21.42
N GLU A 254 20.69 -0.58 21.87
CA GLU A 254 20.97 0.04 23.17
C GLU A 254 19.63 0.46 23.80
#